data_AF-V7GTG3-F1
#
_entry.id   AF-V7GTG3-F1
#
_cell.length_a   1.000
_cell.length_b   1.000
_cell.length_c   1.000
_cell.angle_alpha   90.00
_cell.angle_beta   90.00
_cell.angle_gamma   90.00
#
_symmetry.space_group_name_H-M   'P 1'
#
loop_
_entity.id
_entity.type
_entity.pdbx_description
1 polymer ?
#
loop_
_entity_poly.entity_id
_entity_poly.type
_entity_poly.pdbx_seq_one_letter_code
_entity_poly.pdbx_strand_id
1 'polypeptide(L)'
;MTMTDGPEVFAKAVEMMTDCSTAALATAGVRPHNVGRFVPHQANTRIFGAVGRNLGIADQAIVKTIAEYGNSSAATVPLSLSLANQMKPFQPGEKILLAAAGAGLSGGALVVGI
;
A
#
# COMPACT_ATOMS: atom_id res chain seq x y z
N MET A 1 15.45 16.45 -7.95
CA MET A 1 14.26 17.30 -7.74
C MET A 1 14.20 17.65 -6.27
N THR A 2 14.42 18.91 -5.90
CA THR A 2 14.30 19.37 -4.51
C THR A 2 12.82 19.63 -4.25
N MET A 3 12.20 18.84 -3.36
CA MET A 3 10.82 19.07 -2.94
C MET A 3 10.82 20.06 -1.77
N THR A 4 10.23 21.23 -1.99
CA THR A 4 10.17 22.33 -1.01
C THR A 4 9.40 21.97 0.26
N ASP A 5 8.47 21.00 0.17
CA ASP A 5 7.56 20.60 1.27
C ASP A 5 7.63 19.09 1.60
N GLY A 6 8.81 18.47 1.40
CA GLY A 6 9.00 17.02 1.54
C GLY A 6 8.41 16.38 2.82
N PRO A 7 8.64 16.96 4.02
CA PRO A 7 8.07 16.43 5.26
C PRO A 7 6.54 16.51 5.34
N GLU A 8 5.93 17.59 4.86
CA GLU A 8 4.47 17.76 4.88
C GLU A 8 3.81 16.80 3.89
N VAL A 9 4.37 16.69 2.68
CA VAL A 9 3.90 15.73 1.66
C VAL A 9 4.02 14.30 2.19
N PHE A 10 5.09 13.98 2.91
CA PHE A 10 5.26 12.69 3.56
C PHE A 10 4.14 12.42 4.58
N ALA A 11 3.91 13.34 5.51
CA ALA A 11 2.91 13.17 6.56
C ALA A 11 1.51 13.00 5.97
N LYS A 12 1.15 13.85 4.99
CA LYS A 12 -0.15 13.82 4.34
C LYS A 12 -0.37 12.56 3.51
N ALA A 13 0.69 12.04 2.86
CA ALA A 13 0.61 10.76 2.15
C ALA A 13 0.38 9.58 3.13
N VAL A 14 1.06 9.58 4.28
CA VAL A 14 0.88 8.55 5.31
C VAL A 14 -0.54 8.59 5.88
N GLU A 15 -1.02 9.77 6.27
CA GLU A 15 -2.38 9.99 6.78
C GLU A 15 -3.42 9.50 5.77
N MET A 16 -3.38 10.04 4.54
CA MET A 16 -4.33 9.70 3.49
C MET A 16 -4.38 8.20 3.17
N MET A 17 -3.21 7.55 3.03
CA MET A 17 -3.16 6.11 2.77
C MET A 17 -3.67 5.30 3.97
N THR A 18 -3.42 5.75 5.20
CA THR A 18 -3.92 5.10 6.42
C THR A 18 -5.44 5.19 6.49
N ASP A 19 -6.00 6.38 6.27
CA ASP A 19 -7.44 6.62 6.34
C ASP A 19 -8.20 5.86 5.26
N CYS A 20 -7.74 5.93 4.01
CA CYS A 20 -8.33 5.18 2.91
C CYS A 20 -8.29 3.67 3.19
N SER A 21 -7.15 3.15 3.67
CA SER A 21 -6.99 1.73 3.98
C SER A 21 -7.90 1.29 5.13
N THR A 22 -8.01 2.11 6.17
CA THR A 22 -8.91 1.85 7.31
C THR A 22 -10.36 1.80 6.85
N ALA A 23 -10.79 2.76 6.02
CA ALA A 23 -12.14 2.79 5.46
C ALA A 23 -12.41 1.57 4.56
N ALA A 24 -11.46 1.19 3.70
CA ALA A 24 -11.59 0.02 2.84
C ALA A 24 -11.68 -1.29 3.63
N LEU A 25 -10.84 -1.47 4.65
CA LEU A 25 -10.87 -2.63 5.55
C LEU A 25 -12.19 -2.73 6.33
N ALA A 26 -12.66 -1.60 6.87
CA ALA A 26 -13.94 -1.52 7.57
C ALA A 26 -15.11 -1.88 6.66
N THR A 27 -15.13 -1.32 5.44
CA THR A 27 -16.16 -1.59 4.43
C THR A 27 -16.18 -3.06 4.02
N ALA A 28 -15.01 -3.69 3.90
CA ALA A 28 -14.88 -5.10 3.58
C ALA A 28 -15.10 -6.05 4.78
N GLY A 29 -15.24 -5.54 6.00
CA GLY A 29 -15.31 -6.35 7.22
C GLY A 29 -14.03 -7.13 7.51
N VAL A 30 -12.87 -6.67 7.02
CA VAL A 30 -11.58 -7.35 7.15
C VAL A 30 -10.76 -6.70 8.26
N ARG A 31 -10.31 -7.51 9.22
CA ARG A 31 -9.37 -7.05 10.24
C ARG A 31 -7.96 -6.95 9.64
N PRO A 32 -7.12 -5.97 10.05
CA PRO A 32 -5.77 -5.80 9.50
C PRO A 32 -4.90 -7.06 9.57
N HIS A 33 -4.98 -7.85 10.64
CA HIS A 33 -4.23 -9.11 10.77
C HIS A 33 -4.70 -10.24 9.83
N ASN A 34 -5.87 -10.08 9.20
CA ASN A 34 -6.38 -11.02 8.19
C ASN A 34 -5.99 -10.60 6.76
N VAL A 35 -5.24 -9.51 6.59
CA VAL A 35 -4.69 -9.11 5.29
C VAL A 35 -3.55 -10.06 4.94
N GLY A 36 -3.71 -10.82 3.86
CA GLY A 36 -2.67 -11.72 3.35
C GLY A 36 -1.53 -10.96 2.69
N ARG A 37 -1.85 -9.90 1.94
CA ARG A 37 -0.87 -8.98 1.33
C ARG A 37 -1.35 -7.54 1.39
N PHE A 38 -0.44 -6.64 1.77
CA PHE A 38 -0.57 -5.22 1.58
C PHE A 38 0.33 -4.78 0.41
N VAL A 39 -0.27 -4.30 -0.67
CA VAL A 39 0.42 -3.82 -1.88
C VAL A 39 0.24 -2.30 -2.00
N PRO A 40 1.11 -1.52 -1.35
CA PRO A 40 1.06 -0.06 -1.38
C PRO A 40 1.69 0.51 -2.66
N HIS A 41 1.35 1.77 -2.96
CA HIS A 41 2.12 2.61 -3.88
C HIS A 41 3.59 2.66 -3.45
N GLN A 42 4.49 2.35 -4.38
CA GLN A 42 5.93 2.25 -4.13
C GLN A 42 6.61 3.63 -4.26
N ALA A 43 6.22 4.60 -3.43
CA ALA A 43 6.81 5.94 -3.42
C ALA A 43 8.08 6.05 -2.56
N ASN A 44 8.03 5.48 -1.35
CA ASN A 44 9.12 5.48 -0.39
C ASN A 44 8.86 4.40 0.66
N THR A 45 9.88 3.61 1.01
CA THR A 45 9.78 2.56 2.03
C THR A 45 9.29 3.07 3.39
N ARG A 46 9.65 4.31 3.75
CA ARG A 46 9.24 4.92 5.01
C ARG A 46 7.74 5.26 5.04
N ILE A 47 7.15 5.64 3.90
CA ILE A 47 5.72 5.99 3.81
C ILE A 47 4.89 4.72 4.04
N PHE A 48 5.05 3.72 3.17
CA PHE A 48 4.22 2.53 3.28
C PHE A 48 4.52 1.68 4.53
N GLY A 49 5.76 1.76 5.05
CA GLY A 49 6.09 1.16 6.34
C GLY A 49 5.37 1.85 7.51
N ALA A 50 5.20 3.18 7.47
CA ALA A 50 4.40 3.89 8.46
C ALA A 50 2.91 3.53 8.37
N VAL A 51 2.37 3.46 7.15
CA VAL A 51 0.98 3.02 6.91
C VAL A 51 0.76 1.60 7.46
N GLY A 52 1.67 0.66 7.16
CA GLY A 52 1.59 -0.70 7.70
C GLY A 52 1.58 -0.75 9.22
N ARG A 53 2.44 0.04 9.89
CA ARG A 53 2.44 0.16 11.36
C ARG A 53 1.15 0.76 11.91
N ASN A 54 0.64 1.83 11.32
CA ASN A 54 -0.60 2.48 11.74
C ASN A 54 -1.80 1.52 11.66
N LEU A 55 -1.84 0.69 10.63
CA LEU A 55 -2.90 -0.31 10.42
C LEU A 55 -2.72 -1.57 11.28
N GLY A 56 -1.53 -1.81 11.87
CA GLY A 56 -1.21 -3.06 12.54
C GLY A 56 -1.03 -4.24 11.58
N ILE A 57 -0.61 -3.97 10.34
CA ILE A 57 -0.27 -5.01 9.35
C ILE A 57 1.16 -5.45 9.58
N ALA A 58 1.37 -6.77 9.62
CA ALA A 58 2.69 -7.34 9.83
C ALA A 58 3.63 -7.03 8.66
N ASP A 59 4.90 -6.72 8.95
CA ASP A 59 5.86 -6.25 7.94
C ASP A 59 6.06 -7.25 6.79
N GLN A 60 5.98 -8.55 7.08
CA GLN A 60 6.07 -9.63 6.07
C GLN A 60 4.89 -9.70 5.11
N ALA A 61 3.74 -9.08 5.45
CA ALA A 61 2.61 -8.97 4.55
C ALA A 61 2.75 -7.78 3.59
N ILE A 62 3.68 -6.86 3.83
CA ILE A 62 3.90 -5.68 2.99
C ILE A 62 4.75 -6.08 1.77
N VAL A 63 4.21 -5.88 0.58
CA VAL A 63 4.94 -6.07 -0.68
C VAL A 63 5.86 -4.87 -0.92
N LYS A 64 7.15 -5.16 -1.09
CA LYS A 64 8.23 -4.17 -1.24
C LYS A 64 9.00 -4.50 -2.52
N THR A 65 8.91 -3.61 -3.49
CA THR A 65 9.59 -3.75 -4.80
C THR A 65 10.30 -2.45 -5.20
N ILE A 66 10.16 -1.40 -4.41
CA ILE A 66 10.76 -0.09 -4.67
C ILE A 66 12.30 -0.13 -4.75
N ALA A 67 12.95 -1.06 -4.04
CA ALA A 67 14.41 -1.16 -4.06
C ALA A 67 14.92 -1.62 -5.43
N GLU A 68 14.17 -2.49 -6.10
CA GLU A 68 14.51 -3.09 -7.38
C GLU A 68 13.94 -2.30 -8.57
N TYR A 69 12.74 -1.73 -8.44
CA TYR A 69 11.98 -1.14 -9.56
C TYR A 69 11.73 0.36 -9.42
N GLY A 70 12.04 0.96 -8.26
CA GLY A 70 11.80 2.37 -8.00
C GLY A 70 10.32 2.77 -8.01
N ASN A 71 10.07 4.08 -8.13
CA ASN A 71 8.72 4.64 -8.23
C ASN A 71 8.32 4.84 -9.69
N SER A 72 7.46 3.97 -10.19
CA SER A 72 6.85 4.03 -11.53
C SER A 72 5.44 4.65 -11.55
N SER A 73 5.13 5.53 -10.58
CA SER A 73 3.83 6.21 -10.45
C SER A 73 2.67 5.20 -10.38
N ALA A 74 1.65 5.36 -11.23
CA ALA A 74 0.46 4.50 -11.29
C ALA A 74 0.80 3.01 -11.54
N ALA A 75 1.94 2.70 -12.15
CA ALA A 75 2.34 1.32 -12.46
C ALA A 75 2.89 0.56 -11.24
N THR A 76 3.22 1.24 -10.15
CA THR A 76 3.85 0.62 -8.96
C THR A 76 3.00 -0.47 -8.33
N VAL A 77 1.69 -0.24 -8.15
CA VAL A 77 0.77 -1.20 -7.54
C VAL A 77 0.57 -2.44 -8.42
N PRO A 78 0.17 -2.34 -9.70
CA PRO A 78 -0.02 -3.52 -10.55
C PRO A 78 1.29 -4.28 -10.81
N LEU A 79 2.43 -3.60 -10.95
CA LEU A 79 3.73 -4.25 -11.07
C LEU A 79 4.04 -5.09 -9.82
N SER A 80 3.91 -4.49 -8.64
CA SER A 80 4.18 -5.16 -7.36
C SER A 80 3.24 -6.34 -7.13
N LEU A 81 1.97 -6.19 -7.50
CA LEU A 81 0.98 -7.26 -7.40
C LEU A 81 1.35 -8.45 -8.31
N SER A 82 1.74 -8.17 -9.56
CA SER A 82 2.17 -9.19 -10.53
C SER A 82 3.41 -9.94 -10.04
N LEU A 83 4.44 -9.22 -9.60
CA LEU A 83 5.67 -9.80 -9.08
C LEU A 83 5.42 -10.65 -7.82
N ALA A 84 4.61 -10.15 -6.89
CA ALA A 84 4.25 -10.90 -5.68
C ALA A 84 3.50 -12.18 -6.02
N ASN A 85 2.60 -12.16 -7.02
CA ASN A 85 1.89 -13.35 -7.49
C ASN A 85 2.82 -14.38 -8.13
N GLN A 86 3.81 -13.93 -8.91
CA GLN A 86 4.80 -14.84 -9.51
C GLN A 86 5.66 -15.53 -8.46
N MET A 87 6.06 -14.80 -7.41
CA MET A 87 6.88 -15.35 -6.31
C MET A 87 6.08 -16.26 -5.38
N LYS A 88 4.83 -15.88 -5.08
CA LYS A 88 3.89 -16.66 -4.27
C LYS A 88 2.52 -16.52 -4.90
N PRO A 89 2.01 -17.54 -5.62
CA PRO A 89 0.69 -17.48 -6.22
C PRO A 89 -0.39 -17.15 -5.20
N PHE A 90 -1.38 -16.35 -5.61
CA PHE A 90 -2.53 -16.06 -4.77
C PHE A 90 -3.27 -17.32 -4.35
N GLN A 91 -3.81 -17.31 -3.15
CA GLN A 91 -4.60 -18.41 -2.61
C GLN A 91 -6.08 -18.05 -2.59
N PRO A 92 -7.00 -19.01 -2.86
CA PRO A 92 -8.42 -18.79 -2.67
C PRO A 92 -8.73 -18.28 -1.25
N GLY A 93 -9.56 -17.24 -1.15
CA GLY A 93 -9.91 -16.60 0.11
C GLY A 93 -8.90 -15.55 0.60
N GLU A 94 -7.75 -15.39 -0.05
CA GLU A 94 -6.74 -14.39 0.31
C GLU A 94 -7.30 -12.96 0.19
N LYS A 95 -7.05 -12.14 1.21
CA LYS A 95 -7.42 -10.72 1.23
C LYS A 95 -6.21 -9.86 0.92
N ILE A 96 -6.32 -9.06 -0.12
CA ILE A 96 -5.25 -8.17 -0.59
C ILE A 96 -5.72 -6.73 -0.37
N LEU A 97 -4.93 -5.97 0.37
CA LEU A 97 -5.13 -4.53 0.52
C LEU A 97 -4.25 -3.81 -0.50
N LEU A 98 -4.86 -2.98 -1.35
CA LEU A 98 -4.16 -2.05 -2.24
C LEU A 98 -4.35 -0.63 -1.68
N ALA A 99 -3.30 0.19 -1.67
CA ALA A 99 -3.44 1.60 -1.29
C ALA A 99 -2.46 2.49 -2.06
N ALA A 100 -2.89 3.68 -2.42
CA ALA A 100 -2.06 4.66 -3.11
C ALA A 100 -2.41 6.09 -2.70
N ALA A 101 -1.42 6.97 -2.81
CA ALA A 101 -1.57 8.42 -2.77
C ALA A 101 -0.72 9.03 -3.90
N GLY A 102 -1.20 10.11 -4.53
CA GLY A 102 -0.58 10.72 -5.70
C GLY A 102 -0.75 12.24 -5.78
N ALA A 103 -0.16 12.83 -6.82
CA ALA A 103 -0.21 14.27 -7.07
C ALA A 103 -1.65 14.78 -7.26
N GLY A 104 -1.89 16.03 -6.88
CA GLY A 104 -3.24 16.60 -6.70
C GLY A 104 -3.86 16.27 -5.32
N LEU A 105 -3.12 15.53 -4.50
CA LEU A 105 -3.53 14.93 -3.22
C LEU A 105 -4.83 14.14 -3.35
N SER A 106 -4.76 13.16 -4.23
CA SER A 106 -5.73 12.08 -4.34
C SER A 106 -5.15 10.82 -3.71
N GLY A 107 -6.02 10.06 -3.03
CA GLY A 107 -5.66 8.79 -2.42
C GLY A 107 -6.84 7.84 -2.48
N GLY A 108 -6.53 6.56 -2.40
CA GLY A 108 -7.53 5.51 -2.45
C GLY A 108 -6.96 4.20 -1.96
N ALA A 109 -7.86 3.34 -1.49
CA ALA A 109 -7.54 1.98 -1.11
C ALA A 109 -8.68 1.04 -1.50
N LEU A 110 -8.34 -0.23 -1.70
CA LEU A 110 -9.26 -1.28 -2.09
C LEU A 110 -8.86 -2.57 -1.38
N VAL A 111 -9.85 -3.32 -0.90
CA VAL A 111 -9.66 -4.71 -0.50
C VAL A 111 -10.17 -5.61 -1.62
N VAL A 112 -9.29 -6.48 -2.12
CA VAL A 112 -9.62 -7.50 -3.11
C VAL A 112 -9.63 -8.85 -2.43
N GLY A 113 -10.71 -9.62 -2.63
CA GLY A 113 -10.74 -11.04 -2.31
C GLY A 113 -10.41 -11.86 -3.55
N ILE A 114 -9.50 -12.81 -3.42
CA ILE A 114 -9.26 -13.88 -4.41
C ILE A 114 -10.21 -15.03 -4.14
#